data_AF-A0A1X7RYD6-F1
#
_entry.id   AF-A0A1X7RYD6-F1
#
_cell.length_a   1.000
_cell.length_b   1.000
_cell.length_c   1.000
_cell.angle_alpha   90.00
_cell.angle_beta   90.00
_cell.angle_gamma   90.00
#
_symmetry.space_group_name_H-M   'P 1'
#
loop_
_entity.id
_entity.type
_entity.pdbx_description
1 polymer ?
#
loop_
_entity_poly.entity_id
_entity_poly.type
_entity_poly.pdbx_seq_one_letter_code
_entity_poly.pdbx_strand_id
1 'polypeptide(L)'
;MSTHAAKIPSWDALFTLSSLQLREAGIEPPRARKYLLWWRERFRNGITGIGGDLKFVEDGMAELRIVEVKDDARRDAGDATVTGGEGMRKVVVNTPPTILGQEGKVGVMARLAPPPVMDAAKVVPVKGVRIVEATKIGGTGVEPVKRHQGVARLRVQDGLWEQRRGHKVDGGERRKAEVRAKRRAAERKAR
;
A
#
# COMPACT_ATOMS: atom_id res chain seq x y z
N MET A 1 -8.36 7.50 -13.26
CA MET A 1 -7.59 6.81 -14.33
C MET A 1 -8.27 5.54 -14.79
N SER A 2 -8.92 4.80 -13.89
CA SER A 2 -9.74 3.62 -14.19
C SER A 2 -10.77 3.86 -15.31
N THR A 3 -11.33 5.07 -15.40
CA THR A 3 -12.25 5.50 -16.47
C THR A 3 -11.71 5.38 -17.91
N HIS A 4 -10.39 5.37 -18.10
CA HIS A 4 -9.77 5.26 -19.42
C HIS A 4 -9.25 3.86 -19.73
N ALA A 5 -9.44 2.88 -18.84
CA ALA A 5 -8.91 1.53 -19.01
C ALA A 5 -9.37 0.87 -20.32
N ALA A 6 -10.65 0.99 -20.66
CA ALA A 6 -11.22 0.44 -21.90
C ALA A 6 -10.64 1.05 -23.19
N LYS A 7 -9.94 2.20 -23.09
CA LYS A 7 -9.32 2.89 -24.23
C LYS A 7 -7.93 2.35 -24.57
N ILE A 8 -7.40 1.47 -23.72
CA ILE A 8 -6.09 0.85 -23.89
C ILE A 8 -6.33 -0.65 -24.12
N PRO A 9 -6.17 -1.14 -25.35
CA PRO A 9 -6.65 -2.47 -25.73
C PRO A 9 -5.82 -3.62 -25.16
N SER A 10 -4.53 -3.39 -24.89
CA SER A 10 -3.62 -4.42 -24.38
C SER A 10 -2.53 -3.83 -23.49
N TRP A 11 -1.86 -4.71 -22.75
CA TRP A 11 -0.71 -4.35 -21.93
C TRP A 11 0.42 -3.75 -22.77
N ASP A 12 0.73 -4.34 -23.93
CA ASP A 12 1.78 -3.82 -24.82
C ASP A 12 1.43 -2.45 -25.40
N ALA A 13 0.14 -2.21 -25.67
CA ALA A 13 -0.33 -0.91 -26.12
C ALA A 13 -0.07 0.19 -25.09
N LEU A 14 -0.23 -0.09 -23.79
CA LEU A 14 0.09 0.86 -22.71
C LEU A 14 1.53 1.35 -22.80
N PHE A 15 2.46 0.46 -23.14
CA PHE A 15 3.89 0.77 -23.21
C PHE A 15 4.29 1.38 -24.56
N THR A 16 3.58 1.10 -25.63
CA THR A 16 3.99 1.49 -26.98
C THR A 16 3.36 2.81 -27.43
N LEU A 17 2.12 3.10 -27.03
CA LEU A 17 1.39 4.27 -27.53
C LEU A 17 2.05 5.60 -27.17
N SER A 18 2.08 6.52 -28.15
CA SER A 18 2.59 7.88 -27.99
C SER A 18 1.53 8.83 -27.40
N SER A 19 1.95 10.03 -26.98
CA SER A 19 1.02 11.06 -26.47
C SER A 19 -0.06 11.47 -27.48
N LEU A 20 0.26 11.49 -28.79
CA LEU A 20 -0.73 11.83 -29.82
C LEU A 20 -1.76 10.70 -29.98
N GLN A 21 -1.30 9.45 -30.05
CA GLN A 21 -2.19 8.29 -30.14
C GLN A 21 -3.06 8.13 -28.90
N LEU A 22 -2.53 8.38 -27.69
CA LEU A 22 -3.33 8.37 -26.47
C LEU A 22 -4.40 9.48 -26.46
N ARG A 23 -4.13 10.63 -27.11
CA ARG A 23 -5.12 11.69 -27.30
C ARG A 23 -6.22 11.24 -28.26
N GLU A 24 -5.86 10.64 -29.39
CA GLU A 24 -6.80 10.11 -30.39
C GLU A 24 -7.67 8.99 -29.82
N ALA A 25 -7.10 8.12 -28.97
CA ALA A 25 -7.85 7.12 -28.21
C ALA A 25 -8.80 7.73 -27.16
N GLY A 26 -8.77 9.06 -26.95
CA GLY A 26 -9.67 9.78 -26.06
C GLY A 26 -9.20 9.84 -24.60
N ILE A 27 -7.91 9.69 -24.32
CA ILE A 27 -7.35 9.93 -22.97
C ILE A 27 -7.17 11.43 -22.77
N GLU A 28 -8.26 12.05 -22.35
CA GLU A 28 -8.40 13.47 -22.01
C GLU A 28 -8.86 13.59 -20.55
N PRO A 29 -8.43 14.61 -19.79
CA PRO A 29 -7.67 15.81 -20.21
C PRO A 29 -6.15 15.58 -20.40
N PRO A 30 -5.38 16.53 -20.95
CA PRO A 30 -3.94 16.37 -21.19
C PRO A 30 -3.14 16.06 -19.92
N ARG A 31 -3.62 16.52 -18.77
CA ARG A 31 -3.02 16.18 -17.46
C ARG A 31 -3.11 14.69 -17.17
N ALA A 32 -4.23 14.05 -17.48
CA ALA A 32 -4.43 12.63 -17.26
C ALA A 32 -3.43 11.82 -18.11
N ARG A 33 -3.31 12.19 -19.38
CA ARG A 33 -2.36 11.61 -20.32
C ARG A 33 -0.90 11.78 -19.90
N LYS A 34 -0.49 12.99 -19.50
CA LYS A 34 0.86 13.26 -18.97
C LYS A 34 1.14 12.43 -17.71
N TYR A 35 0.15 12.30 -16.83
CA TYR A 35 0.27 11.53 -15.60
C TYR A 35 0.44 10.02 -15.87
N LEU A 36 -0.28 9.48 -16.86
CA LEU A 36 -0.14 8.10 -17.31
C LEU A 36 1.27 7.84 -17.87
N LEU A 37 1.75 8.69 -18.77
CA LEU A 37 3.09 8.59 -19.35
C LEU A 37 4.18 8.70 -18.28
N TRP A 38 4.00 9.59 -17.30
CA TRP A 38 4.91 9.72 -16.17
C TRP A 38 4.97 8.43 -15.33
N TRP A 39 3.83 7.81 -15.03
CA TRP A 39 3.80 6.52 -14.34
C TRP A 39 4.42 5.39 -15.15
N ARG A 40 4.19 5.37 -16.46
CA ARG A 40 4.76 4.40 -17.39
C ARG A 40 6.29 4.41 -17.35
N GLU A 41 6.91 5.59 -17.43
CA GLU A 41 8.37 5.67 -17.39
C GLU A 41 8.94 5.32 -16.01
N ARG A 42 8.22 5.63 -14.92
CA ARG A 42 8.61 5.15 -13.58
C ARG A 42 8.60 3.63 -13.49
N PHE A 43 7.57 3.00 -14.03
CA PHE A 43 7.47 1.54 -14.06
C PHE A 43 8.63 0.91 -14.84
N ARG A 44 8.98 1.46 -16.02
CA ARG A 44 10.14 0.99 -16.81
C ARG A 44 11.46 1.11 -16.05
N ASN A 45 11.62 2.17 -15.26
CA ASN A 45 12.81 2.38 -14.45
C ASN A 45 12.81 1.55 -13.15
N GLY A 46 11.86 0.63 -12.97
CA GLY A 46 11.73 -0.18 -11.76
C GLY A 46 11.28 0.60 -10.52
N ILE A 47 10.83 1.86 -10.69
CA ILE A 47 10.36 2.71 -9.60
C ILE A 47 8.87 2.42 -9.37
N THR A 48 8.61 1.41 -8.56
CA THR A 48 7.27 0.99 -8.18
C THR A 48 6.81 1.65 -6.88
N GLY A 49 5.49 1.65 -6.65
CA GLY A 49 4.92 2.07 -5.38
C GLY A 49 4.89 0.94 -4.35
N ILE A 50 4.12 1.12 -3.28
CA ILE A 50 3.96 0.11 -2.24
C ILE A 50 3.46 -1.22 -2.81
N GLY A 51 4.13 -2.32 -2.49
CA GLY A 51 3.76 -3.64 -2.95
C GLY A 51 4.22 -4.00 -4.37
N GLY A 52 5.02 -3.15 -5.03
CA GLY A 52 5.59 -3.49 -6.33
C GLY A 52 6.69 -4.56 -6.29
N ASP A 53 7.18 -4.90 -5.11
CA ASP A 53 8.19 -5.92 -4.81
C ASP A 53 7.57 -7.28 -4.40
N LEU A 54 6.24 -7.37 -4.38
CA LEU A 54 5.51 -8.55 -3.94
C LEU A 54 5.55 -9.65 -5.00
N LYS A 55 5.89 -10.87 -4.57
CA LYS A 55 5.93 -12.06 -5.43
C LYS A 55 4.67 -12.91 -5.32
N PHE A 56 4.15 -13.07 -4.11
CA PHE A 56 2.93 -13.84 -3.86
C PHE A 56 1.75 -12.87 -3.78
N VAL A 57 0.93 -12.87 -4.82
CA VAL A 57 -0.28 -12.07 -4.94
C VAL A 57 -1.37 -12.96 -5.54
N GLU A 58 -2.51 -13.04 -4.89
CA GLU A 58 -3.67 -13.82 -5.31
C GLU A 58 -4.90 -12.90 -5.29
N ASP A 59 -5.65 -12.84 -6.40
CA ASP A 59 -6.83 -11.97 -6.58
C ASP A 59 -6.62 -10.49 -6.20
N GLY A 60 -5.41 -9.96 -6.46
CA GLY A 60 -5.06 -8.59 -6.09
C GLY A 60 -4.92 -8.37 -4.58
N MET A 61 -4.69 -9.43 -3.81
CA MET A 61 -4.39 -9.41 -2.39
C MET A 61 -3.06 -10.09 -2.12
N ALA A 62 -2.27 -9.52 -1.22
CA ALA A 62 -1.04 -10.12 -0.73
C ALA A 62 -1.08 -10.27 0.79
N GLU A 63 -0.57 -11.40 1.30
CA GLU A 63 -0.45 -11.65 2.73
C GLU A 63 0.96 -11.25 3.21
N LEU A 64 1.00 -10.34 4.18
CA LEU A 64 2.20 -9.87 4.84
C LEU A 64 2.28 -10.49 6.22
N ARG A 65 3.44 -11.07 6.57
CA ARG A 65 3.67 -11.68 7.88
C ARG A 65 4.93 -11.12 8.53
N ILE A 66 4.87 -10.93 9.85
CA ILE A 66 6.05 -10.64 10.68
C ILE A 66 6.82 -11.94 10.89
N VAL A 67 8.09 -11.92 10.53
CA VAL A 67 9.02 -13.05 10.64
C VAL A 67 10.20 -12.61 11.48
N GLU A 68 10.70 -13.48 12.33
CA GLU A 68 11.95 -13.25 13.06
C GLU A 68 13.14 -13.78 12.27
N VAL A 69 14.17 -12.97 12.17
CA VAL A 69 15.38 -13.27 11.40
C VAL A 69 16.57 -13.08 12.32
N LYS A 70 17.50 -14.05 12.31
CA LYS A 70 18.78 -13.93 13.01
C LYS A 70 19.53 -12.71 12.48
N ASP A 71 19.93 -11.83 13.39
CA ASP A 71 20.65 -10.61 13.07
C ASP A 71 22.12 -10.76 13.46
N ASP A 72 22.91 -11.37 12.56
CA ASP A 72 24.35 -11.59 12.79
C ASP A 72 25.15 -10.28 12.87
N ALA A 73 24.54 -9.15 12.48
CA ALA A 73 25.15 -7.82 12.53
C ALA A 73 24.99 -7.14 13.91
N ARG A 74 24.00 -7.53 14.72
CA ARG A 74 23.84 -7.06 16.10
C ARG A 74 24.69 -7.92 17.04
N ARG A 75 25.99 -7.61 17.10
CA ARG A 75 26.93 -8.24 18.06
C ARG A 75 26.72 -7.77 19.50
N ASP A 76 26.05 -6.63 19.69
CA ASP A 76 25.77 -6.06 21.00
C ASP A 76 24.29 -6.29 21.35
N ALA A 77 24.05 -7.05 22.42
CA ALA A 77 22.73 -7.27 23.02
C ALA A 77 22.22 -5.97 23.66
N GLY A 78 21.79 -5.02 22.84
CA GLY A 78 21.03 -3.86 23.30
C GLY A 78 19.62 -4.25 23.75
N ASP A 79 19.02 -3.43 24.62
CA ASP A 79 17.67 -3.62 25.17
C ASP A 79 16.64 -4.01 24.10
N ALA A 80 15.74 -4.94 24.44
CA ALA A 80 14.70 -5.42 23.54
C ALA A 80 13.84 -4.24 23.04
N THR A 81 13.81 -4.05 21.72
CA THR A 81 12.99 -3.05 21.04
C THR A 81 11.79 -3.72 20.38
N VAL A 82 10.76 -2.95 20.01
CA VAL A 82 9.55 -3.46 19.33
C VAL A 82 9.89 -4.33 18.11
N THR A 83 11.01 -4.04 17.44
CA THR A 83 11.50 -4.74 16.24
C THR A 83 12.75 -5.60 16.48
N GLY A 84 13.28 -5.66 17.70
CA GLY A 84 14.54 -6.34 18.01
C GLY A 84 14.48 -7.10 19.33
N GLY A 85 14.71 -8.41 19.29
CA GLY A 85 15.00 -9.23 20.47
C GLY A 85 16.49 -9.54 20.57
N GLU A 86 16.88 -10.34 21.57
CA GLU A 86 18.25 -10.83 21.74
C GLU A 86 18.72 -11.59 20.48
N GLY A 87 19.56 -10.95 19.66
CA GLY A 87 20.11 -11.53 18.41
C GLY A 87 19.11 -11.73 17.27
N MET A 88 17.86 -11.27 17.41
CA MET A 88 16.79 -11.45 16.41
C MET A 88 16.20 -10.11 16.00
N ARG A 89 15.88 -9.96 14.71
CA ARG A 89 15.14 -8.81 14.18
C ARG A 89 13.83 -9.24 13.53
N LYS A 90 12.77 -8.47 13.78
CA LYS A 90 11.46 -8.68 13.16
C LYS A 90 11.39 -7.96 11.82
N VAL A 91 11.00 -8.69 10.78
CA VAL A 91 10.91 -8.20 9.40
C VAL A 91 9.54 -8.56 8.82
N VAL A 92 8.98 -7.66 8.01
CA VAL A 92 7.73 -7.93 7.28
C VAL A 92 8.05 -8.56 5.93
N VAL A 93 7.49 -9.74 5.68
CA VAL A 93 7.76 -10.54 4.48
C VAL A 93 6.46 -10.85 3.77
N ASN A 94 6.50 -10.91 2.45
CA ASN A 94 5.41 -11.47 1.66
C ASN A 94 5.50 -13.00 1.69
N THR A 95 4.50 -13.64 2.28
CA THR A 95 4.39 -15.10 2.35
C THR A 95 3.22 -15.58 1.50
N PRO A 96 3.28 -16.82 0.96
CA PRO A 96 2.16 -17.41 0.25
C PRO A 96 0.85 -17.31 1.06
N PRO A 97 -0.27 -17.02 0.38
CA PRO A 97 -1.57 -16.86 1.00
C PRO A 97 -1.95 -18.16 1.73
N THR A 98 -1.84 -18.16 3.06
CA THR A 98 -2.22 -19.33 3.88
C THR A 98 -3.63 -19.16 4.40
N ILE A 99 -4.03 -17.91 4.69
CA ILE A 99 -5.28 -17.58 5.37
C ILE A 99 -6.38 -17.18 4.37
N LEU A 100 -6.03 -16.82 3.14
CA LEU A 100 -6.98 -16.39 2.10
C LEU A 100 -7.97 -17.49 1.65
N GLY A 101 -7.68 -18.77 1.94
CA GLY A 101 -8.60 -19.90 1.68
C GLY A 101 -9.19 -20.58 2.94
N GLN A 102 -8.80 -20.16 4.14
CA GLN A 102 -9.24 -20.77 5.41
C GLN A 102 -9.84 -19.72 6.35
N GLU A 103 -10.91 -19.07 5.91
CA GLU A 103 -11.75 -18.26 6.79
C GLU A 103 -12.61 -19.19 7.66
N GLY A 104 -12.03 -19.86 8.67
CA GLY A 104 -12.89 -20.61 9.59
C GLY A 104 -12.31 -21.40 10.75
N LYS A 105 -11.11 -21.98 10.66
CA LYS A 105 -10.67 -22.94 11.69
C LYS A 105 -9.19 -22.80 12.03
N VAL A 106 -8.86 -21.72 12.74
CA VAL A 106 -7.54 -21.58 13.35
C VAL A 106 -7.72 -21.55 14.87
N GLY A 107 -7.25 -22.63 15.50
CA GLY A 107 -7.35 -22.84 16.95
C GLY A 107 -6.68 -21.73 17.74
N VAL A 108 -7.10 -21.54 18.99
CA VAL A 108 -6.62 -20.48 19.89
C VAL A 108 -5.08 -20.47 19.98
N MET A 109 -4.44 -21.65 19.93
CA MET A 109 -2.98 -21.84 19.93
C MET A 109 -2.27 -21.15 18.74
N ALA A 110 -2.85 -21.19 17.55
CA ALA A 110 -2.24 -20.58 16.36
C ALA A 110 -2.43 -19.05 16.32
N ARG A 111 -3.27 -18.49 17.19
CA ARG A 111 -3.43 -17.02 17.33
C ARG A 111 -2.35 -16.39 18.21
N LEU A 112 -1.75 -17.19 19.09
CA LEU A 112 -0.69 -16.80 20.03
C LEU A 112 0.68 -17.40 19.64
N ALA A 113 0.75 -18.06 18.49
CA ALA A 113 1.99 -18.66 18.02
C ALA A 113 3.04 -17.57 17.81
N PRO A 114 4.28 -17.79 18.27
CA PRO A 114 5.37 -16.85 18.03
C PRO A 114 5.59 -16.69 16.51
N PRO A 115 6.09 -15.52 16.07
CA PRO A 115 6.41 -15.31 14.67
C PRO A 115 7.38 -16.40 14.18
N PRO A 116 7.19 -16.92 12.95
CA PRO A 116 8.09 -17.94 12.42
C PRO A 116 9.50 -17.38 12.30
N VAL A 117 10.49 -18.22 12.60
CA VAL A 117 11.91 -17.89 12.43
C VAL A 117 12.34 -18.29 11.01
N MET A 118 12.98 -17.39 10.27
CA MET A 118 13.50 -17.67 8.92
C MET A 118 14.97 -17.26 8.77
N ASP A 119 15.65 -17.92 7.83
CA ASP A 119 17.03 -17.61 7.46
C ASP A 119 17.12 -16.23 6.77
N ALA A 120 18.06 -15.39 7.21
CA ALA A 120 18.22 -14.03 6.67
C ALA A 120 18.45 -13.98 5.15
N ALA A 121 19.11 -14.99 4.57
CA ALA A 121 19.43 -15.06 3.15
C ALA A 121 18.19 -15.26 2.24
N LYS A 122 17.10 -15.82 2.78
CA LYS A 122 15.87 -16.12 2.00
C LYS A 122 14.81 -15.04 2.17
N VAL A 123 15.03 -14.07 3.07
CA VAL A 123 14.02 -13.08 3.45
C VAL A 123 14.23 -11.78 2.67
N VAL A 124 13.23 -11.42 1.86
CA VAL A 124 13.15 -10.11 1.23
C VAL A 124 12.17 -9.24 2.03
N PRO A 125 12.64 -8.18 2.72
CA PRO A 125 11.77 -7.25 3.42
C PRO A 125 10.89 -6.47 2.44
N VAL A 126 9.59 -6.36 2.74
CA VAL A 126 8.66 -5.57 1.94
C VAL A 126 8.89 -4.08 2.15
N LYS A 127 9.09 -3.33 1.07
CA LYS A 127 9.35 -1.88 1.12
C LYS A 127 8.07 -1.09 1.42
N GLY A 128 8.21 -0.01 2.20
CA GLY A 128 7.13 0.94 2.49
C GLY A 128 6.14 0.48 3.58
N VAL A 129 6.44 -0.62 4.25
CA VAL A 129 5.66 -1.16 5.38
C VAL A 129 6.52 -1.12 6.64
N ARG A 130 5.90 -0.84 7.80
CA ARG A 130 6.57 -0.82 9.10
C ARG A 130 5.79 -1.60 10.15
N ILE A 131 6.50 -2.09 11.15
CA ILE A 131 5.90 -2.66 12.36
C ILE A 131 5.59 -1.49 13.29
N VAL A 132 4.31 -1.28 13.60
CA VAL A 132 3.84 -0.13 14.42
C VAL A 132 3.75 -0.51 15.90
N GLU A 133 3.32 -1.73 16.17
CA GLU A 133 3.24 -2.34 17.51
C GLU A 133 3.82 -3.76 17.42
N ALA A 134 4.07 -4.42 18.54
CA ALA A 134 4.76 -5.72 18.59
C ALA A 134 4.23 -6.80 17.60
N THR A 135 2.94 -6.75 17.27
CA THR A 135 2.25 -7.71 16.38
C THR A 135 1.46 -7.04 15.25
N LYS A 136 1.59 -5.71 15.08
CA LYS A 136 0.77 -4.94 14.14
C LYS A 136 1.60 -4.32 13.03
N ILE A 137 1.24 -4.67 11.81
CA ILE A 137 1.85 -4.14 10.58
C ILE A 137 1.06 -2.90 10.15
N GLY A 138 1.76 -1.80 9.85
CA GLY A 138 1.19 -0.57 9.33
C GLY A 138 1.84 -0.12 8.04
N GLY A 139 1.03 0.46 7.16
CA GLY A 139 1.44 0.97 5.86
C GLY A 139 0.23 1.48 5.08
N THR A 140 0.47 2.16 3.96
CA THR A 140 -0.61 2.65 3.09
C THR A 140 -1.34 1.49 2.43
N GLY A 141 -2.65 1.34 2.66
CA GLY A 141 -3.43 0.22 2.08
C GLY A 141 -3.19 -1.14 2.74
N VAL A 142 -2.46 -1.17 3.87
CA VAL A 142 -2.25 -2.38 4.67
C VAL A 142 -3.37 -2.50 5.70
N GLU A 143 -4.07 -3.63 5.69
CA GLU A 143 -5.17 -3.93 6.60
C GLU A 143 -4.78 -5.12 7.49
N PRO A 144 -4.77 -4.99 8.83
CA PRO A 144 -4.45 -6.10 9.71
C PRO A 144 -5.53 -7.19 9.65
N VAL A 145 -5.13 -8.47 9.63
CA VAL A 145 -6.08 -9.57 9.61
C VAL A 145 -6.63 -9.78 11.01
N LYS A 146 -7.96 -9.66 11.15
CA LYS A 146 -8.62 -9.92 12.44
C LYS A 146 -8.33 -11.36 12.88
N ARG A 147 -8.03 -11.53 14.17
CA ARG A 147 -7.75 -12.82 14.85
C ARG A 147 -6.40 -13.49 14.53
N HIS A 148 -5.58 -12.90 13.66
CA HIS A 148 -4.21 -13.36 13.39
C HIS A 148 -3.19 -12.30 13.80
N GLN A 149 -2.38 -12.59 14.81
CA GLN A 149 -1.31 -11.68 15.23
C GLN A 149 -0.15 -11.71 14.23
N GLY A 150 0.43 -10.55 13.91
CA GLY A 150 1.57 -10.46 13.00
C GLY A 150 1.24 -10.71 11.53
N VAL A 151 -0.05 -10.74 11.14
CA VAL A 151 -0.48 -10.91 9.75
C VAL A 151 -1.30 -9.70 9.29
N ALA A 152 -1.00 -9.19 8.11
CA ALA A 152 -1.77 -8.16 7.43
C ALA A 152 -2.02 -8.52 5.96
N ARG A 153 -3.06 -7.94 5.39
CA ARG A 153 -3.40 -8.04 3.97
C ARG A 153 -3.06 -6.70 3.31
N LEU A 154 -2.41 -6.75 2.15
CA LEU A 154 -2.31 -5.61 1.25
C LEU A 154 -3.26 -5.85 0.08
N ARG A 155 -4.31 -5.04 -0.03
CA ARG A 155 -5.30 -5.13 -1.11
C ARG A 155 -5.00 -4.08 -2.17
N VAL A 156 -5.08 -4.47 -3.45
CA VAL A 156 -5.06 -3.51 -4.56
C VAL A 156 -6.29 -2.62 -4.44
N GLN A 157 -6.06 -1.32 -4.24
CA GLN A 157 -7.09 -0.30 -4.13
C GLN A 157 -6.83 0.81 -5.14
N ASP A 158 -7.91 1.43 -5.61
CA ASP A 158 -7.82 2.60 -6.48
C ASP A 158 -7.07 3.73 -5.77
N GLY A 159 -6.06 4.27 -6.44
CA GLY A 159 -5.26 5.37 -5.92
C GLY A 159 -4.16 4.96 -4.92
N LEU A 160 -3.85 3.66 -4.78
CA LEU A 160 -2.79 3.18 -3.88
C LEU A 160 -1.43 3.84 -4.16
N TRP A 161 -1.11 4.06 -5.44
CA TRP A 161 0.11 4.76 -5.87
C TRP A 161 -0.19 6.19 -6.34
N GLU A 162 -1.41 6.69 -6.22
CA GLU A 162 -1.75 8.00 -6.76
C GLU A 162 -1.08 9.13 -5.98
N GLN A 163 -0.45 10.04 -6.72
CA GLN A 163 -0.01 11.33 -6.22
C GLN A 163 -1.22 12.25 -6.11
N ARG A 164 -1.85 12.24 -4.93
CA ARG A 164 -3.05 13.03 -4.64
C ARG A 164 -2.78 14.51 -4.87
N ARG A 165 -3.73 15.15 -5.54
CA ARG A 165 -3.69 16.60 -5.77
C ARG A 165 -4.15 17.32 -4.51
N GLY A 166 -3.42 18.36 -4.15
CA GLY A 166 -3.92 19.34 -3.19
C GLY A 166 -5.23 19.93 -3.70
N HIS A 167 -6.24 19.98 -2.84
CA HIS A 167 -7.49 20.68 -3.09
C HIS A 167 -7.66 21.78 -2.04
N LYS A 168 -8.38 22.83 -2.40
CA LYS A 168 -8.62 23.96 -1.50
C LYS A 168 -9.70 23.60 -0.49
N VAL A 169 -9.35 23.56 0.78
CA VAL A 169 -10.32 23.38 1.88
C VAL A 169 -11.07 24.70 2.10
N ASP A 170 -12.40 24.67 2.09
CA ASP A 170 -13.28 25.83 2.29
C ASP A 170 -12.92 27.04 1.38
N GLY A 171 -12.62 26.81 0.11
CA GLY A 171 -12.26 27.90 -0.83
C GLY A 171 -10.82 28.41 -0.73
N GLY A 172 -10.03 27.83 0.18
CA GLY A 172 -8.64 28.22 0.44
C GLY A 172 -8.54 29.44 1.35
N GLU A 173 -7.32 29.82 1.74
CA GLU A 173 -7.07 30.81 2.81
C GLU A 173 -7.82 32.13 2.60
N ARG A 174 -7.78 32.70 1.39
CA ARG A 174 -8.40 34.00 1.09
C ARG A 174 -9.93 34.00 1.21
N ARG A 175 -10.59 32.88 0.89
CA ARG A 175 -12.07 32.81 0.82
C ARG A 175 -12.68 32.01 1.96
N LYS A 176 -11.87 31.45 2.86
CA LYS A 176 -12.31 30.58 3.96
C LYS A 176 -13.36 31.24 4.86
N ALA A 177 -13.12 32.48 5.27
CA ALA A 177 -14.06 33.21 6.12
C ALA A 177 -15.40 33.46 5.41
N GLU A 178 -15.34 33.93 4.16
CA GLU A 178 -16.51 34.21 3.32
C GLU A 178 -17.35 32.94 3.08
N VAL A 179 -16.72 31.84 2.64
CA VAL A 179 -17.39 30.56 2.35
C VAL A 179 -18.07 30.04 3.61
N ARG A 180 -17.40 30.09 4.77
CA ARG A 180 -17.97 29.65 6.03
C ARG A 180 -19.11 30.54 6.52
N ALA A 181 -19.03 31.85 6.29
CA ALA A 181 -20.08 32.79 6.66
C ALA A 181 -21.33 32.57 5.79
N LYS A 182 -21.16 32.42 4.47
CA LYS A 182 -22.25 32.10 3.53
C LYS A 182 -22.90 30.76 3.87
N ARG A 183 -22.11 29.73 4.17
CA ARG A 183 -22.61 28.42 4.60
C ARG A 183 -23.48 28.53 5.87
N ARG A 184 -22.98 29.22 6.89
CA ARG A 184 -23.73 29.46 8.15
C ARG A 184 -25.00 30.31 7.97
N ALA A 185 -25.02 31.21 7.00
CA ALA A 185 -26.22 32.00 6.69
C ALA A 185 -27.29 31.14 5.99
N ALA A 186 -26.88 30.29 5.05
CA ALA A 186 -27.78 29.35 4.37
C ALA A 186 -28.37 28.33 5.35
N GLU A 187 -27.55 27.75 6.24
CA GLU A 187 -28.01 26.81 7.29
C GLU A 187 -29.05 27.46 8.22
N ARG A 188 -28.84 28.72 8.61
CA ARG A 188 -29.80 29.47 9.45
C ARG A 188 -31.11 29.78 8.73
N LYS A 189 -31.08 29.96 7.40
CA LYS A 189 -32.28 30.22 6.60
C LYS A 189 -33.07 28.94 6.28
N ALA A 190 -32.39 27.79 6.28
CA ALA A 190 -33.01 26.48 6.06
C ALA A 190 -33.61 25.88 7.35
N ARG A 191 -33.32 26.47 8.51
CA ARG A 191 -33.89 26.13 9.80
C ARG A 191 -35.09 27.03 10.10
#